data_AF-A0A7G3AMP8-F1
#
_entry.id   AF-A0A7G3AMP8-F1
#
_cell.length_a   1.000
_cell.length_b   1.000
_cell.length_c   1.000
_cell.angle_alpha   90.00
_cell.angle_beta   90.00
_cell.angle_gamma   90.00
#
_symmetry.space_group_name_H-M   'P 1'
#
loop_
_entity.id
_entity.type
_entity.pdbx_description
1 polymer ?
#
loop_
_entity_poly.entity_id
_entity_poly.type
_entity_poly.pdbx_seq_one_letter_code
_entity_poly.pdbx_strand_id
1 'polypeptide(L)'
;MRSYNRLFGFLLSIKWSLWTLEGLKFTKSFSIGSAYGSLTETVRTSRRLAIIRFWILYALNNIHFHLMSEALQRLGHEVEQRIGAAESLQEIIHAHSDYLNTLLEHCFLLTDGEKLLTGINQLFHLVQVVRSEWVAVDKECVSDDENAFDIESQIDQIEKTYVECHRFLATTLSKEVAINGKTYLSALVSAFDRRLPY
;
A
#
# COMPACT_ATOMS: atom_id res chain seq x y z
N MET A 1 19.43 12.43 11.90
CA MET A 1 18.60 13.19 10.93
C MET A 1 18.31 12.44 9.63
N ARG A 2 19.30 11.91 8.89
CA ARG A 2 19.04 11.20 7.62
C ARG A 2 18.05 10.02 7.76
N SER A 3 18.20 9.22 8.82
CA SER A 3 17.30 8.11 9.15
C SER A 3 15.84 8.53 9.34
N TYR A 4 15.61 9.65 10.05
CA TYR A 4 14.28 10.21 10.23
C TYR A 4 13.65 10.67 8.94
N ASN A 5 14.40 11.39 8.10
CA ASN A 5 13.88 11.88 6.82
C ASN A 5 13.48 10.70 5.92
N ARG A 6 14.25 9.61 5.95
CA ARG A 6 13.95 8.40 5.19
C ARG A 6 12.67 7.73 5.69
N LEU A 7 12.52 7.58 7.01
CA LEU A 7 11.30 7.05 7.62
C LEU A 7 10.10 7.93 7.30
N PHE A 8 10.22 9.24 7.51
CA PHE A 8 9.16 10.20 7.23
C PHE A 8 8.75 10.17 5.76
N GLY A 9 9.72 10.16 4.84
CA GLY A 9 9.45 10.07 3.41
C GLY A 9 8.67 8.80 3.07
N PHE A 10 9.05 7.65 3.62
CA PHE A 10 8.35 6.39 3.41
C PHE A 10 6.91 6.42 3.93
N LEU A 11 6.70 6.88 5.18
CA LEU A 11 5.36 7.02 5.77
C LEU A 11 4.49 8.01 4.98
N LEU A 12 5.10 9.10 4.51
CA LEU A 12 4.42 10.09 3.69
C LEU A 12 3.98 9.49 2.35
N SER A 13 4.80 8.67 1.70
CA SER A 13 4.43 7.96 0.47
C SER A 13 3.23 7.04 0.67
N ILE A 14 3.15 6.32 1.81
CA ILE A 14 1.98 5.51 2.16
C ILE A 14 0.74 6.41 2.33
N LYS A 15 0.88 7.47 3.13
CA LYS A 15 -0.25 8.36 3.43
C LYS A 15 -0.75 9.08 2.18
N TRP A 16 0.16 9.53 1.32
CA TRP A 16 -0.14 10.12 0.02
C TRP A 16 -0.89 9.13 -0.89
N SER A 17 -0.46 7.85 -0.91
CA SER A 17 -1.11 6.82 -1.73
C SER A 17 -2.54 6.53 -1.25
N LEU A 18 -2.73 6.40 0.06
CA LEU A 18 -4.06 6.24 0.67
C LEU A 18 -4.96 7.43 0.37
N TRP A 19 -4.47 8.65 0.63
CA TRP A 19 -5.23 9.88 0.36
C TRP A 19 -5.61 10.02 -1.11
N THR A 20 -4.68 9.66 -2.01
CA THR A 20 -4.92 9.69 -3.46
C THR A 20 -6.04 8.73 -3.83
N LEU A 21 -5.98 7.48 -3.38
CA LEU A 21 -7.02 6.49 -3.67
C LEU A 21 -8.36 6.84 -3.01
N GLU A 22 -8.39 7.37 -1.79
CA GLU A 22 -9.62 7.82 -1.13
C GLU A 22 -10.26 9.02 -1.86
N GLY A 23 -9.44 9.93 -2.38
CA GLY A 23 -9.87 11.13 -3.10
C GLY A 23 -10.47 10.87 -4.49
N LEU A 24 -10.30 9.67 -5.06
CA LEU A 24 -10.93 9.30 -6.33
C LEU A 24 -12.44 9.21 -6.15
N LYS A 25 -13.19 10.17 -6.70
CA LYS A 25 -14.65 10.14 -6.71
C LYS A 25 -15.14 9.18 -7.77
N PHE A 26 -16.21 8.43 -7.47
CA PHE A 26 -16.90 7.64 -8.48
C PHE A 26 -17.34 8.54 -9.62
N THR A 27 -16.99 8.14 -10.85
CA THR A 27 -17.33 8.88 -12.06
C THR A 27 -18.85 8.88 -12.25
N LYS A 28 -19.38 9.86 -13.00
CA LYS A 28 -20.82 9.94 -13.30
C LYS A 28 -21.34 8.70 -14.05
N SER A 29 -20.45 7.92 -14.67
CA SER A 29 -20.75 6.61 -15.27
C SER A 29 -21.39 5.62 -14.28
N PHE A 30 -21.08 5.71 -12.97
CA PHE A 30 -21.78 4.92 -11.94
C PHE A 30 -23.23 5.36 -11.69
N SER A 31 -23.56 6.63 -11.98
CA SER A 31 -24.90 7.21 -11.76
C SER A 31 -25.82 7.07 -12.96
N ILE A 32 -25.27 6.89 -14.17
CA ILE A 32 -26.01 6.63 -15.41
C ILE A 32 -26.31 5.12 -15.50
N GLY A 33 -26.81 4.54 -14.42
CA GLY A 33 -27.56 3.30 -14.49
C GLY A 33 -28.97 3.62 -14.98
N SER A 34 -29.12 3.99 -16.26
CA SER A 34 -30.46 4.01 -16.84
C SER A 34 -30.98 2.58 -16.84
N ALA A 35 -32.20 2.42 -16.36
CA ALA A 35 -32.77 1.15 -15.89
C ALA A 35 -32.81 0.00 -16.92
N TYR A 36 -32.45 0.21 -18.20
CA TYR A 36 -32.58 -0.77 -19.28
C TYR A 36 -31.60 -0.56 -20.46
N GLY A 37 -30.37 -0.09 -20.22
CA GLY A 37 -29.33 0.01 -21.27
C GLY A 37 -28.28 -1.09 -21.16
N SER A 38 -27.82 -1.66 -22.28
CA SER A 38 -26.67 -2.60 -22.29
C SER A 38 -25.51 -1.97 -21.51
N LEU A 39 -24.81 -2.75 -20.66
CA LEU A 39 -23.60 -2.27 -19.99
C LEU A 39 -22.65 -1.69 -21.05
N THR A 40 -22.58 -0.36 -21.15
CA THR A 40 -21.57 0.32 -21.98
C THR A 40 -20.20 -0.11 -21.45
N GLU A 41 -19.25 -0.32 -22.36
CA GLU A 41 -17.90 -0.80 -22.04
C GLU A 41 -17.22 0.05 -20.94
N THR A 42 -17.51 1.34 -20.94
CA THR A 42 -17.06 2.32 -19.96
C THR A 42 -17.55 2.05 -18.53
N VAL A 43 -18.77 1.54 -18.36
CA VAL A 43 -19.33 1.17 -17.05
C VAL A 43 -18.63 -0.07 -16.51
N ARG A 44 -18.34 -1.06 -17.37
CA ARG A 44 -17.60 -2.27 -16.98
C ARG A 44 -16.19 -1.92 -16.53
N THR A 45 -15.48 -1.16 -17.37
CA THR A 45 -14.16 -0.59 -17.13
C THR A 45 -14.10 0.16 -15.79
N SER A 46 -15.05 1.07 -15.54
CA SER A 46 -15.09 1.85 -14.30
C SER A 46 -15.33 0.99 -13.05
N ARG A 47 -16.15 -0.06 -13.15
CA ARG A 47 -16.37 -1.03 -12.06
C ARG A 47 -15.12 -1.84 -11.74
N ARG A 48 -14.42 -2.33 -12.76
CA ARG A 48 -13.16 -3.07 -12.59
C ARG A 48 -12.11 -2.20 -11.91
N LEU A 49 -11.95 -0.97 -12.38
CA LEU A 49 -11.01 -0.02 -11.78
C LEU A 49 -11.37 0.31 -10.32
N ALA A 50 -12.67 0.40 -9.99
CA ALA A 50 -13.13 0.55 -8.61
C ALA A 50 -12.76 -0.64 -7.72
N ILE A 51 -12.90 -1.87 -8.23
CA ILE A 51 -12.50 -3.09 -7.53
C ILE A 51 -10.99 -3.09 -7.25
N ILE A 52 -10.16 -2.81 -8.26
CA ILE A 52 -8.69 -2.70 -8.12
C ILE A 52 -8.33 -1.64 -7.08
N ARG A 53 -8.96 -0.47 -7.13
CA ARG A 53 -8.78 0.60 -6.14
C ARG A 53 -9.03 0.08 -4.72
N PHE A 54 -10.11 -0.66 -4.49
CA PHE A 54 -10.40 -1.22 -3.16
C PHE A 54 -9.35 -2.24 -2.72
N TRP A 55 -8.84 -3.06 -3.63
CA TRP A 55 -7.79 -4.03 -3.33
C TRP A 55 -6.48 -3.36 -2.94
N ILE A 56 -6.07 -2.33 -3.67
CA ILE A 56 -4.87 -1.55 -3.34
C ILE A 56 -5.06 -0.79 -2.02
N LEU A 57 -6.24 -0.19 -1.80
CA LEU A 57 -6.58 0.46 -0.53
C LEU A 57 -6.49 -0.50 0.65
N TYR A 58 -7.03 -1.71 0.51
CA TYR A 58 -6.95 -2.72 1.55
C TYR A 58 -5.49 -3.10 1.85
N ALA A 59 -4.69 -3.41 0.82
CA ALA A 59 -3.29 -3.77 1.00
C ALA A 59 -2.49 -2.65 1.70
N LEU A 60 -2.62 -1.41 1.21
CA LEU A 60 -1.92 -0.25 1.78
C LEU A 60 -2.41 0.09 3.20
N ASN A 61 -3.70 -0.06 3.50
CA ASN A 61 -4.22 0.18 4.85
C ASN A 61 -3.70 -0.86 5.85
N ASN A 62 -3.59 -2.13 5.46
CA ASN A 62 -3.01 -3.16 6.33
C ASN A 62 -1.52 -2.89 6.60
N ILE A 63 -0.76 -2.49 5.58
CA ILE A 63 0.64 -2.07 5.76
C ILE A 63 0.70 -0.86 6.69
N HIS A 64 -0.09 0.18 6.42
CA HIS A 64 -0.12 1.39 7.23
C HIS A 64 -0.48 1.10 8.69
N PHE A 65 -1.51 0.28 8.92
CA PHE A 65 -1.95 -0.11 10.26
C PHE A 65 -0.85 -0.86 11.01
N HIS A 66 -0.22 -1.85 10.36
CA HIS A 66 0.89 -2.59 10.96
C HIS A 66 2.04 -1.66 11.37
N LEU A 67 2.44 -0.73 10.48
CA LEU A 67 3.52 0.21 10.78
C LEU A 67 3.15 1.19 11.91
N MET A 68 1.92 1.72 11.92
CA MET A 68 1.48 2.66 12.97
C MET A 68 1.35 1.98 14.33
N SER A 69 0.76 0.80 14.39
CA SER A 69 0.48 0.10 15.65
C SER A 69 1.69 -0.64 16.19
N GLU A 70 2.42 -1.39 15.35
CA GLU A 70 3.56 -2.17 15.81
C GLU A 70 4.86 -1.37 15.82
N ALA A 71 5.17 -0.66 14.74
CA ALA A 71 6.46 0.02 14.66
C ALA A 71 6.46 1.33 15.46
N LEU A 72 5.44 2.18 15.32
CA LEU A 72 5.45 3.51 15.96
C LEU A 72 4.92 3.49 17.40
N GLN A 73 3.73 2.92 17.63
CA GLN A 73 3.10 2.99 18.94
C GLN A 73 3.80 2.07 19.97
N ARG A 74 4.04 0.80 19.62
CA ARG A 74 4.66 -0.16 20.55
C ARG A 74 6.13 0.17 20.82
N LEU A 75 6.96 0.38 19.79
CA LEU A 75 8.38 0.73 20.01
C LEU A 75 8.53 2.11 20.66
N GLY A 76 7.63 3.06 20.35
CA GLY A 76 7.63 4.38 20.97
C GLY A 76 7.42 4.29 22.48
N HIS A 77 6.46 3.47 22.93
CA HIS A 77 6.22 3.24 24.35
C HIS A 77 7.41 2.55 25.05
N GLU A 78 8.03 1.57 24.39
CA GLU A 78 9.21 0.88 24.92
C GLU A 78 10.39 1.84 25.13
N VAL A 79 10.61 2.77 24.21
CA VAL A 79 11.66 3.79 24.37
C VAL A 79 11.33 4.79 25.47
N GLU A 80 10.08 5.22 25.57
CA GLU A 80 9.67 6.19 26.59
C GLU A 80 9.95 5.64 27.99
N GLN A 81 9.66 4.36 28.22
CA GLN A 81 10.02 3.67 29.46
C GLN A 81 11.53 3.58 29.67
N ARG A 82 12.30 3.20 28.64
CA ARG A 82 13.77 3.10 28.73
C ARG A 82 14.44 4.43 28.99
N ILE A 83 13.97 5.51 28.38
CA ILE A 83 14.47 6.86 28.62
C ILE A 83 14.09 7.33 30.03
N GLY A 84 12.86 7.03 30.49
CA GLY A 84 12.42 7.38 31.85
C GLY A 84 13.18 6.66 32.96
N ALA A 85 13.71 5.46 32.69
CA ALA A 85 14.51 4.67 33.62
C ALA A 85 16.02 4.93 33.52
N ALA A 86 16.48 5.72 32.55
CA ALA A 86 17.90 5.95 32.32
C ALA A 86 18.50 6.89 33.39
N GLU A 87 19.64 6.50 33.95
CA GLU A 87 20.33 7.29 34.98
C GLU A 87 21.44 8.17 34.37
N SER A 88 21.84 7.88 33.13
CA SER A 88 22.90 8.59 32.43
C SER A 88 22.48 9.10 31.04
N LEU A 89 23.09 10.21 30.62
CA LEU A 89 22.89 10.74 29.26
C LEU A 89 23.30 9.74 28.18
N GLN A 90 24.33 8.92 28.47
CA GLN A 90 24.83 7.94 27.52
C GLN A 90 23.82 6.81 27.29
N GLU A 91 23.11 6.38 28.35
CA GLU A 91 22.01 5.42 28.24
C GLU A 91 20.86 5.97 27.41
N ILE A 92 20.51 7.26 27.60
CA ILE A 92 19.46 7.91 26.80
C ILE A 92 19.84 7.91 25.31
N ILE A 93 21.09 8.27 24.99
CA ILE A 93 21.60 8.27 23.62
C ILE A 93 21.53 6.86 23.02
N HIS A 94 21.97 5.85 23.77
CA HIS A 94 21.99 4.46 23.32
C HIS A 94 20.57 3.92 23.08
N ALA A 95 19.65 4.12 24.04
CA ALA A 95 18.27 3.68 23.93
C ALA A 95 17.57 4.30 22.70
N HIS A 96 17.85 5.57 22.45
CA HIS A 96 17.32 6.28 21.29
C HIS A 96 17.93 5.81 19.96
N SER A 97 19.24 5.54 19.91
CA SER A 97 19.87 4.99 18.71
C SER A 97 19.37 3.59 18.38
N ASP A 98 19.19 2.74 19.40
CA ASP A 98 18.66 1.38 19.24
C ASP A 98 17.25 1.42 18.68
N TYR A 99 16.39 2.27 19.25
CA TYR A 99 15.04 2.48 18.76
C TYR A 99 14.98 2.88 17.30
N LEU A 100 15.83 3.82 16.87
CA LEU A 100 15.84 4.21 15.47
C LEU A 100 16.25 3.07 14.55
N ASN A 101 17.22 2.25 14.97
CA ASN A 101 17.64 1.09 14.18
C ASN A 101 16.52 0.05 14.11
N THR A 102 15.89 -0.26 15.23
CA THR A 102 14.74 -1.18 15.30
C THR A 102 13.56 -0.67 14.47
N LEU A 103 13.27 0.64 14.52
CA LEU A 103 12.18 1.26 13.76
C LEU A 103 12.44 1.21 12.25
N LEU A 104 13.68 1.48 11.82
CA LEU A 104 14.08 1.32 10.42
C LEU A 104 13.98 -0.13 9.95
N GLU A 105 14.29 -1.10 10.82
CA GLU A 105 14.12 -2.52 10.53
C GLU A 105 12.65 -2.89 10.33
N HIS A 106 11.78 -2.52 11.27
CA HIS A 106 10.34 -2.83 11.23
C HIS A 106 9.63 -2.12 10.07
N CYS A 107 10.17 -1.00 9.59
CA CYS A 107 9.69 -0.29 8.40
C CYS A 107 10.30 -0.79 7.09
N PHE A 108 11.07 -1.89 7.10
CA PHE A 108 11.72 -2.48 5.91
C PHE A 108 12.76 -1.58 5.24
N LEU A 109 13.31 -0.60 5.96
CA LEU A 109 14.27 0.37 5.45
C LEU A 109 15.73 -0.08 5.61
N LEU A 110 15.98 -1.22 6.26
CA LEU A 110 17.29 -1.87 6.27
C LEU A 110 17.44 -2.83 5.08
N THR A 111 18.68 -3.27 4.83
CA THR A 111 19.04 -4.16 3.70
C THR A 111 18.18 -5.42 3.64
N ASP A 112 17.81 -5.97 4.78
CA ASP A 112 17.05 -7.22 4.87
C ASP A 112 15.58 -7.04 4.43
N GLY A 113 15.08 -5.81 4.45
CA GLY A 113 13.71 -5.46 4.04
C GLY A 113 13.58 -5.01 2.58
N GLU A 114 14.68 -4.94 1.82
CA GLU A 114 14.69 -4.29 0.49
C GLU A 114 13.71 -4.94 -0.48
N LYS A 115 13.58 -6.28 -0.47
CA LYS A 115 12.62 -7.00 -1.32
C LYS A 115 11.17 -6.60 -1.02
N LEU A 116 10.82 -6.47 0.26
CA LEU A 116 9.49 -6.03 0.67
C LEU A 116 9.27 -4.57 0.26
N LEU A 117 10.27 -3.73 0.48
CA LEU A 117 10.22 -2.32 0.07
C LEU A 117 10.01 -2.17 -1.44
N THR A 118 10.67 -2.98 -2.27
CA THR A 118 10.45 -3.01 -3.72
C THR A 118 9.01 -3.40 -4.07
N GLY A 119 8.43 -4.40 -3.40
CA GLY A 119 7.03 -4.78 -3.58
C GLY A 119 6.07 -3.65 -3.19
N ILE A 120 6.33 -2.95 -2.08
CA ILE A 120 5.52 -1.80 -1.64
C ILE A 120 5.66 -0.63 -2.63
N ASN A 121 6.86 -0.37 -3.13
CA ASN A 121 7.08 0.66 -4.16
C ASN A 121 6.33 0.33 -5.45
N GLN A 122 6.22 -0.94 -5.82
CA GLN A 122 5.39 -1.38 -6.94
C GLN A 122 3.90 -1.09 -6.70
N LEU A 123 3.40 -1.26 -5.47
CA LEU A 123 2.05 -0.82 -5.10
C LEU A 123 1.89 0.70 -5.24
N PHE A 124 2.87 1.51 -4.81
CA PHE A 124 2.83 2.96 -5.01
C PHE A 124 2.81 3.34 -6.49
N HIS A 125 3.54 2.61 -7.33
CA HIS A 125 3.50 2.84 -8.77
C HIS A 125 2.12 2.49 -9.35
N LEU A 126 1.53 1.36 -8.93
CA LEU A 126 0.17 0.98 -9.31
C LEU A 126 -0.87 2.03 -8.90
N VAL A 127 -0.71 2.69 -7.74
CA VAL A 127 -1.59 3.81 -7.33
C VAL A 127 -1.54 4.95 -8.34
N GLN A 128 -0.35 5.31 -8.84
CA GLN A 128 -0.20 6.36 -9.85
C GLN A 128 -0.90 5.98 -11.16
N VAL A 129 -0.72 4.73 -11.61
CA VAL A 129 -1.34 4.22 -12.83
C VAL A 129 -2.86 4.17 -12.69
N VAL A 130 -3.38 3.64 -11.57
CA VAL A 130 -4.83 3.63 -11.32
C VAL A 130 -5.40 5.05 -11.29
N ARG A 131 -4.67 6.01 -10.74
CA ARG A 131 -5.07 7.42 -10.76
C ARG A 131 -5.09 8.00 -12.18
N SER A 132 -4.09 7.71 -13.03
CA SER A 132 -4.08 8.20 -14.42
C SER A 132 -5.25 7.65 -15.20
N GLU A 133 -5.49 6.34 -15.10
CA GLU A 133 -6.60 5.67 -15.78
C GLU A 133 -7.95 6.16 -15.28
N TRP A 134 -8.08 6.42 -13.97
CA TRP A 134 -9.32 6.97 -13.42
C TRP A 134 -9.68 8.33 -14.04
N VAL A 135 -8.68 9.18 -14.25
CA VAL A 135 -8.86 10.50 -14.86
C VAL A 135 -9.12 10.39 -16.37
N ALA A 136 -8.51 9.41 -17.05
CA ALA A 136 -8.75 9.14 -18.46
C ALA A 136 -10.19 8.69 -18.72
N VAL A 137 -10.67 7.68 -17.97
CA VAL A 137 -12.04 7.14 -18.08
C VAL A 137 -13.10 8.21 -17.79
N ASP A 138 -12.85 9.12 -16.84
CA ASP A 138 -13.79 10.23 -16.55
C ASP A 138 -13.88 11.25 -17.70
N LYS A 139 -12.80 11.43 -18.48
CA LYS A 139 -12.76 12.33 -19.65
C LYS A 139 -13.33 11.69 -20.91
N GLU A 140 -13.10 10.41 -21.14
CA GLU A 140 -13.56 9.68 -22.33
C GLU A 140 -15.05 9.35 -22.31
N CYS A 141 -15.73 9.48 -21.16
CA CYS A 141 -17.20 9.52 -21.09
C CYS A 141 -17.84 10.68 -21.92
N VAL A 142 -17.04 11.47 -22.64
CA VAL A 142 -17.44 12.62 -23.48
C VAL A 142 -17.19 12.39 -24.98
N SER A 143 -16.53 11.31 -25.41
CA SER A 143 -16.18 11.07 -26.82
C SER A 143 -16.32 9.61 -27.26
N ASP A 144 -17.13 9.36 -28.28
CA ASP A 144 -17.45 8.03 -28.81
C ASP A 144 -16.35 7.44 -29.73
N ASP A 145 -16.00 6.18 -29.46
CA ASP A 145 -15.84 5.06 -30.42
C ASP A 145 -14.52 4.60 -31.08
N GLU A 146 -13.31 5.12 -30.79
CA GLU A 146 -12.07 4.50 -31.35
C GLU A 146 -11.04 3.92 -30.35
N ASN A 147 -11.10 4.23 -29.05
CA ASN A 147 -10.07 3.83 -28.07
C ASN A 147 -10.45 2.67 -27.12
N ALA A 148 -11.66 2.11 -27.23
CA ALA A 148 -12.19 1.16 -26.22
C ALA A 148 -11.34 -0.10 -26.02
N PHE A 149 -10.73 -0.64 -27.08
CA PHE A 149 -9.91 -1.85 -27.02
C PHE A 149 -8.57 -1.65 -26.30
N ASP A 150 -7.99 -0.44 -26.37
CA ASP A 150 -6.73 -0.12 -25.71
C ASP A 150 -6.91 -0.02 -24.19
N ILE A 151 -8.03 0.57 -23.76
CA ILE A 151 -8.36 0.76 -22.33
C ILE A 151 -8.61 -0.58 -21.62
N GLU A 152 -9.36 -1.51 -22.25
CA GLU A 152 -9.60 -2.83 -21.65
C GLU A 152 -8.29 -3.61 -21.45
N SER A 153 -7.41 -3.59 -22.45
CA SER A 153 -6.09 -4.23 -22.38
C SER A 153 -5.22 -3.63 -21.27
N GLN A 154 -5.29 -2.30 -21.08
CA GLN A 154 -4.57 -1.63 -20.00
C GLN A 154 -5.09 -2.02 -18.62
N ILE A 155 -6.41 -2.14 -18.44
CA ILE A 155 -7.00 -2.59 -17.16
C ILE A 155 -6.63 -4.04 -16.86
N ASP A 156 -6.66 -4.93 -17.87
CA ASP A 156 -6.19 -6.30 -17.73
C ASP A 156 -4.74 -6.34 -17.25
N GLN A 157 -3.88 -5.47 -17.77
CA GLN A 157 -2.49 -5.38 -17.36
C GLN A 157 -2.34 -4.87 -15.91
N ILE A 158 -3.15 -3.88 -15.51
CA ILE A 158 -3.17 -3.38 -14.12
C ILE A 158 -3.59 -4.48 -13.15
N GLU A 159 -4.66 -5.22 -13.46
CA GLU A 159 -5.13 -6.33 -12.63
C GLU A 159 -4.06 -7.42 -12.49
N LYS A 160 -3.47 -7.86 -13.60
CA LYS A 160 -2.39 -8.85 -13.59
C LYS A 160 -1.21 -8.38 -12.73
N THR A 161 -0.78 -7.13 -12.94
CA THR A 161 0.35 -6.56 -12.19
C THR A 161 0.04 -6.47 -10.69
N TYR A 162 -1.20 -6.12 -10.31
CA TYR A 162 -1.62 -6.13 -8.91
C TYR A 162 -1.57 -7.54 -8.31
N VAL A 163 -2.13 -8.55 -9.00
CA VAL A 163 -2.16 -9.94 -8.54
C VAL A 163 -0.73 -10.47 -8.34
N GLU A 164 0.17 -10.20 -9.28
CA GLU A 164 1.58 -10.57 -9.18
C GLU A 164 2.28 -9.87 -8.02
N CYS A 165 2.05 -8.57 -7.85
CA CYS A 165 2.61 -7.78 -6.75
C CYS A 165 2.11 -8.29 -5.39
N HIS A 166 0.80 -8.54 -5.26
CA HIS A 166 0.21 -9.07 -4.03
C HIS A 166 0.76 -10.46 -3.69
N ARG A 167 0.88 -11.35 -4.69
CA ARG A 167 1.49 -12.68 -4.49
C ARG A 167 2.97 -12.58 -4.12
N PHE A 168 3.71 -11.69 -4.75
CA PHE A 168 5.10 -11.44 -4.42
C PHE A 168 5.27 -10.95 -2.98
N LEU A 169 4.44 -10.01 -2.53
CA LEU A 169 4.45 -9.52 -1.15
C LEU A 169 4.06 -10.62 -0.17
N ALA A 170 2.98 -11.37 -0.40
CA ALA A 170 2.54 -12.45 0.47
C ALA A 170 3.61 -13.54 0.63
N THR A 171 4.23 -13.96 -0.49
CA THR A 171 5.29 -14.98 -0.45
C THR A 171 6.57 -14.47 0.21
N THR A 172 6.91 -13.19 0.01
CA THR A 172 8.10 -12.60 0.65
C THR A 172 7.87 -12.43 2.16
N LEU A 173 6.72 -11.92 2.58
CA LEU A 173 6.35 -11.79 4.00
C LEU A 173 6.34 -13.16 4.71
N SER A 174 5.75 -14.18 4.06
CA SER A 174 5.72 -15.54 4.61
C SER A 174 7.12 -16.13 4.77
N LYS A 175 8.02 -15.89 3.80
CA LYS A 175 9.42 -16.30 3.89
C LYS A 175 10.15 -15.58 5.02
N GLU A 176 9.94 -14.27 5.16
CA GLU A 176 10.55 -13.48 6.24
C GLU A 176 10.11 -13.95 7.63
N VAL A 177 8.84 -14.31 7.81
CA VAL A 177 8.36 -14.89 9.09
C VAL A 177 8.94 -16.29 9.32
N ALA A 178 8.96 -17.15 8.30
CA ALA A 178 9.40 -18.54 8.43
C ALA A 178 10.92 -18.68 8.61
N ILE A 179 11.72 -17.86 7.92
CA ILE A 179 13.18 -17.96 7.91
C ILE A 179 13.81 -17.09 8.99
N ASN A 180 13.35 -15.83 9.11
CA ASN A 180 13.97 -14.85 10.01
C ASN A 180 13.25 -14.75 11.37
N GLY A 181 12.18 -15.51 11.58
CA GLY A 181 11.46 -15.55 12.87
C GLY A 181 10.85 -14.21 13.28
N LYS A 182 10.61 -13.31 12.31
CA LYS A 182 10.07 -11.95 12.55
C LYS A 182 8.60 -12.00 12.94
N THR A 183 8.32 -12.33 14.21
CA THR A 183 6.96 -12.54 14.72
C THR A 183 6.07 -11.30 14.60
N TYR A 184 6.66 -10.10 14.58
CA TYR A 184 5.94 -8.84 14.37
C TYR A 184 5.21 -8.82 13.01
N LEU A 185 5.76 -9.47 11.98
CA LEU A 185 5.13 -9.53 10.66
C LEU A 185 3.97 -10.53 10.56
N SER A 186 3.70 -11.34 11.58
CA SER A 186 2.66 -12.38 11.55
C SER A 186 1.26 -11.81 11.28
N ALA A 187 0.95 -10.67 11.91
CA ALA A 187 -0.33 -9.98 11.68
C ALA A 187 -0.47 -9.51 10.22
N LEU A 188 0.63 -9.02 9.63
CA LEU A 188 0.67 -8.57 8.25
C LEU A 188 0.57 -9.75 7.27
N VAL A 189 1.26 -10.87 7.55
CA VAL A 189 1.13 -12.12 6.78
C VAL A 189 -0.33 -12.58 6.74
N SER A 190 -1.00 -12.64 7.90
CA SER A 190 -2.40 -13.04 7.95
C SER A 190 -3.33 -12.10 7.16
N ALA A 191 -2.99 -10.81 7.04
CA ALA A 191 -3.78 -9.86 6.26
C ALA A 191 -3.64 -10.07 4.74
N PHE A 192 -2.44 -10.45 4.28
CA PHE A 192 -2.13 -10.76 2.87
C PHE A 192 -2.48 -12.20 2.48
N ASP A 193 -2.55 -13.14 3.43
CA ASP A 193 -2.95 -14.53 3.20
C ASP A 193 -4.46 -14.71 3.01
N ARG A 194 -5.27 -13.73 3.40
CA ARG A 194 -6.71 -13.71 3.12
C ARG A 194 -6.92 -13.51 1.62
N ARG A 195 -6.92 -14.65 0.91
CA ARG A 195 -7.26 -14.92 -0.50
C ARG A 195 -7.59 -13.67 -1.31
N LEU A 196 -6.78 -13.41 -2.35
CA LEU A 196 -7.16 -12.52 -3.45
C LEU A 196 -8.63 -12.77 -3.82
N PRO A 197 -9.50 -11.77 -3.78
CA PRO A 197 -10.84 -11.91 -4.31
C PRO A 197 -10.73 -12.25 -5.79
N TYR A 198 -11.05 -13.50 -6.12
CA TYR A 198 -11.32 -13.97 -7.46
C TYR A 198 -12.63 -13.36 -7.96
#